data_AF-A0A224YNV0-F1
#
_entry.id   AF-A0A224YNV0-F1
#
_cell.length_a   1.000
_cell.length_b   1.000
_cell.length_c   1.000
_cell.angle_alpha   90.00
_cell.angle_beta   90.00
_cell.angle_gamma   90.00
#
_symmetry.space_group_name_H-M   'P 1'
#
loop_
_entity.id
_entity.type
_entity.pdbx_description
1 polymer ?
#
loop_
_entity_poly.entity_id
_entity_poly.type
_entity_poly.pdbx_seq_one_letter_code
_entity_poly.pdbx_strand_id
1 'polypeptide(L)'
;MMPRTGRRKQRSHASSHYAGKMVLLFLDLKTSKVPTEHKFTAGRTLAESLVKYLWNDVPENRTMNVLLSIGYTNDQNVLKGAIKYLSQEKYAHLQRRIGFDVGMNAPLHDIRRMYEKMGITHHRWQGDGLMNCFRLLIPHNRLKKAIKERDRPGGYI
;
A
#
# COMPACT_ATOMS: atom_id res chain seq x y z
N MET A 1 -28.30 26.21 -9.96
CA MET A 1 -27.30 25.66 -9.03
C MET A 1 -27.21 24.15 -9.26
N MET A 2 -26.17 23.67 -9.96
CA MET A 2 -26.06 22.25 -10.33
C MET A 2 -25.36 21.43 -9.24
N PRO A 3 -25.81 20.21 -8.94
CA PRO A 3 -25.10 19.33 -8.02
C PRO A 3 -23.93 18.64 -8.73
N ARG A 4 -22.70 19.05 -8.39
CA ARG A 4 -21.48 18.29 -8.74
C ARG A 4 -21.40 17.04 -7.86
N THR A 5 -22.01 15.94 -8.30
CA THR A 5 -21.86 14.61 -7.67
C THR A 5 -21.24 13.61 -8.65
N GLY A 6 -19.98 13.86 -9.03
CA GLY A 6 -19.21 12.93 -9.86
C GLY A 6 -18.59 11.79 -9.04
N ARG A 7 -18.95 10.54 -9.36
CA ARG A 7 -18.25 9.27 -9.06
C ARG A 7 -18.20 8.73 -7.62
N ARG A 8 -18.68 9.45 -6.60
CA ARG A 8 -18.55 9.04 -5.19
C ARG A 8 -19.40 7.82 -4.76
N LYS A 9 -20.47 7.51 -5.49
CA LYS A 9 -21.53 6.57 -5.05
C LYS A 9 -21.36 5.11 -5.49
N GLN A 10 -20.21 4.74 -6.04
CA GLN A 10 -20.08 3.52 -6.85
C GLN A 10 -19.29 2.36 -6.20
N ARG A 11 -18.92 2.40 -4.92
CA ARG A 11 -18.01 1.36 -4.35
C ARG A 11 -18.34 0.85 -2.96
N SER A 12 -19.00 1.64 -2.10
CA SER A 12 -19.45 1.23 -0.76
C SER A 12 -20.98 1.19 -0.61
N HIS A 13 -21.71 1.70 -1.60
CA HIS A 13 -23.16 1.63 -1.67
C HIS A 13 -23.60 0.25 -2.18
N ALA A 14 -24.59 -0.36 -1.53
CA ALA A 14 -25.15 -1.67 -1.92
C ALA A 14 -25.64 -1.70 -3.38
N SER A 15 -25.96 -0.53 -3.94
CA SER A 15 -26.43 -0.33 -5.30
C SER A 15 -25.32 -0.14 -6.34
N SER A 16 -24.05 -0.35 -6.00
CA SER A 16 -22.97 -0.24 -6.98
C SER A 16 -22.70 -1.56 -7.69
N HIS A 17 -22.45 -1.51 -9.01
CA HIS A 17 -22.14 -2.69 -9.83
C HIS A 17 -20.89 -3.50 -9.38
N TYR A 18 -20.11 -2.95 -8.43
CA TYR A 18 -18.87 -3.52 -7.92
C TYR A 18 -18.95 -3.95 -6.44
N ALA A 19 -20.13 -3.81 -5.80
CA ALA A 19 -20.34 -4.21 -4.42
C ALA A 19 -19.98 -5.69 -4.24
N GLY A 20 -19.07 -5.98 -3.29
CA GLY A 20 -18.58 -7.33 -3.01
C GLY A 20 -17.52 -7.88 -3.96
N LYS A 21 -17.16 -7.17 -5.04
CA LYS A 21 -16.15 -7.63 -6.03
C LYS A 21 -14.79 -6.95 -5.87
N MET A 22 -14.76 -5.73 -5.34
CA MET A 22 -13.53 -4.95 -5.12
C MET A 22 -13.10 -5.03 -3.65
N VAL A 23 -12.04 -5.80 -3.38
CA VAL A 23 -11.58 -6.12 -1.99
C VAL A 23 -10.25 -5.46 -1.60
N LEU A 24 -9.46 -5.02 -2.59
CA LEU A 24 -8.13 -4.44 -2.40
C LEU A 24 -7.89 -3.34 -3.43
N LEU A 25 -7.34 -2.21 -2.98
CA LEU A 25 -6.78 -1.17 -3.84
C LEU A 25 -5.26 -1.18 -3.72
N PHE A 26 -4.58 -1.58 -4.80
CA PHE A 26 -3.14 -1.46 -4.93
C PHE A 26 -2.80 -0.04 -5.40
N LEU A 27 -2.04 0.71 -4.59
CA LEU A 27 -1.52 2.03 -4.94
C LEU A 27 -0.03 1.97 -5.25
N ASP A 28 0.31 2.05 -6.53
CA ASP A 28 1.68 2.23 -7.02
C ASP A 28 2.09 3.70 -6.84
N LEU A 29 2.76 3.98 -5.73
CA LEU A 29 3.13 5.34 -5.31
C LEU A 29 4.35 5.81 -6.09
N LYS A 30 4.17 6.85 -6.93
CA LYS A 30 5.24 7.48 -7.71
C LYS A 30 6.06 8.47 -6.87
N THR A 31 6.80 7.93 -5.90
CA THR A 31 7.52 8.67 -4.86
C THR A 31 8.90 9.18 -5.28
N SER A 32 9.45 8.69 -6.39
CA SER A 32 10.81 9.00 -6.85
C SER A 32 11.07 10.49 -7.12
N LYS A 33 10.03 11.24 -7.52
CA LYS A 33 10.11 12.68 -7.79
C LYS A 33 9.77 13.56 -6.58
N VAL A 34 9.43 12.96 -5.45
CA VAL A 34 9.13 13.72 -4.23
C VAL A 34 10.44 13.99 -3.48
N PRO A 35 10.79 15.25 -3.19
CA PRO A 35 11.96 15.59 -2.39
C PRO A 35 11.93 14.89 -1.02
N THR A 36 13.10 14.51 -0.51
CA THR A 36 13.23 13.67 0.69
C THR A 36 12.54 14.29 1.91
N GLU A 37 12.66 15.59 2.08
CA GLU A 37 12.02 16.42 3.10
C GLU A 37 10.49 16.44 3.02
N HIS A 38 9.92 16.16 1.84
CA HIS A 38 8.47 16.15 1.61
C HIS A 38 7.85 14.76 1.65
N LYS A 39 8.65 13.68 1.63
CA LYS A 39 8.14 12.29 1.61
C LYS A 39 7.24 11.97 2.81
N PHE A 40 7.63 12.41 4.00
CA PHE A 40 6.81 12.21 5.20
C PHE A 40 5.45 12.89 5.07
N THR A 41 5.43 14.16 4.65
CA THR A 41 4.19 14.92 4.44
C THR A 41 3.34 14.30 3.34
N ALA A 42 3.94 13.84 2.23
CA ALA A 42 3.23 13.17 1.16
C ALA A 42 2.48 11.91 1.65
N GLY A 43 3.15 11.10 2.47
CA GLY A 43 2.55 9.94 3.12
C GLY A 43 1.37 10.29 4.03
N ARG A 44 1.53 11.33 4.86
CA ARG A 44 0.47 11.84 5.74
C ARG A 44 -0.75 12.31 4.93
N THR A 45 -0.52 13.11 3.88
CA THR A 45 -1.59 13.62 3.00
C THR A 45 -2.32 12.50 2.26
N LEU A 46 -1.60 11.44 1.87
CA LEU A 46 -2.21 10.24 1.30
C LEU A 46 -3.15 9.56 2.30
N ALA A 47 -2.69 9.30 3.53
CA ALA A 47 -3.53 8.68 4.55
C ALA A 47 -4.75 9.52 4.91
N GLU A 48 -4.58 10.85 5.01
CA GLU A 48 -5.69 11.79 5.19
C GLU A 48 -6.71 11.69 4.05
N SER A 49 -6.24 11.57 2.81
CA SER A 49 -7.10 11.40 1.65
C SER A 49 -7.86 10.07 1.67
N LEU A 50 -7.21 8.98 2.08
CA LEU A 50 -7.87 7.68 2.24
C LEU A 50 -8.96 7.75 3.31
N VAL A 51 -8.67 8.34 4.47
CA VAL A 51 -9.67 8.54 5.52
C VAL A 51 -10.84 9.37 4.99
N LYS A 52 -10.56 10.55 4.41
CA LYS A 52 -11.58 11.51 3.99
C LYS A 52 -12.44 11.03 2.83
N TYR A 53 -11.84 10.34 1.86
CA TYR A 53 -12.50 10.05 0.58
C TYR A 53 -12.81 8.58 0.36
N LEU A 54 -12.10 7.66 1.02
CA LEU A 54 -12.30 6.21 0.84
C LEU A 54 -13.02 5.57 2.02
N TRP A 55 -12.66 5.91 3.26
CA TRP A 55 -13.14 5.21 4.44
C TRP A 55 -14.19 5.98 5.25
N ASN A 56 -14.38 7.27 4.98
CA ASN A 56 -15.39 8.10 5.64
C ASN A 56 -16.81 7.52 5.45
N ASP A 57 -17.53 7.33 6.56
CA ASP A 57 -18.87 6.75 6.62
C ASP A 57 -19.00 5.35 5.98
N VAL A 58 -17.90 4.59 5.88
CA VAL A 58 -17.90 3.20 5.42
C VAL A 58 -17.84 2.27 6.64
N PRO A 59 -18.86 1.43 6.87
CA PRO A 59 -18.84 0.47 7.97
C PRO A 59 -17.64 -0.47 7.87
N GLU A 60 -17.14 -0.89 9.03
CA GLU A 60 -15.92 -1.67 9.16
C GLU A 60 -15.88 -2.92 8.28
N ASN A 61 -17.01 -3.63 8.16
CA ASN A 61 -17.15 -4.85 7.36
C ASN A 61 -17.14 -4.60 5.84
N ARG A 62 -17.23 -3.34 5.41
CA ARG A 62 -17.18 -2.88 4.01
C ARG A 62 -15.95 -2.01 3.74
N THR A 63 -15.12 -1.74 4.74
CA THR A 63 -13.91 -0.95 4.59
C THR A 63 -12.90 -1.70 3.73
N MET A 64 -12.56 -1.13 2.56
CA MET A 64 -11.63 -1.73 1.61
C MET A 64 -10.19 -1.71 2.12
N ASN A 65 -9.44 -2.78 1.85
CA ASN A 65 -8.01 -2.83 2.11
C ASN A 65 -7.23 -2.03 1.05
N VAL A 66 -6.12 -1.41 1.45
CA VAL A 66 -5.26 -0.60 0.58
C VAL A 66 -3.83 -1.10 0.73
N LEU A 67 -3.18 -1.41 -0.38
CA LEU A 67 -1.76 -1.75 -0.42
C LEU A 67 -0.97 -0.52 -0.87
N LEU A 68 -0.07 -0.04 -0.01
CA LEU A 68 0.83 1.07 -0.32
C LEU A 68 2.14 0.52 -0.87
N SER A 69 2.36 0.69 -2.18
CA SER A 69 3.58 0.25 -2.86
C SER A 69 4.49 1.43 -3.14
N ILE A 70 5.64 1.50 -2.47
CA ILE A 70 6.70 2.46 -2.80
C ILE A 70 7.67 1.87 -3.82
N GLY A 71 8.31 2.71 -4.62
CA GLY A 71 9.28 2.22 -5.62
C GLY A 71 10.57 1.67 -5.00
N TYR A 72 11.09 2.33 -3.96
CA TYR A 72 12.41 2.04 -3.41
C TYR A 72 12.39 2.10 -1.87
N THR A 73 13.27 1.34 -1.22
CA THR A 73 13.33 1.28 0.26
C THR A 73 13.71 2.62 0.91
N ASN A 74 14.44 3.48 0.20
CA ASN A 74 14.77 4.85 0.66
C ASN A 74 13.55 5.79 0.67
N ASP A 75 12.41 5.38 0.09
CA ASP A 75 11.14 6.11 0.14
C ASP A 75 10.30 5.79 1.38
N GLN A 76 10.83 5.00 2.32
CA GLN A 76 10.15 4.58 3.57
C GLN A 76 9.49 5.71 4.37
N ASN A 77 9.97 6.96 4.24
CA ASN A 77 9.36 8.10 4.92
C ASN A 77 7.93 8.37 4.46
N VAL A 78 7.55 7.99 3.24
CA VAL A 78 6.15 8.05 2.76
C VAL A 78 5.29 7.09 3.57
N LEU A 79 5.72 5.84 3.74
CA LEU A 79 5.01 4.88 4.56
C LEU A 79 4.94 5.34 6.03
N LYS A 80 6.05 5.87 6.56
CA LYS A 80 6.12 6.40 7.94
C LYS A 80 5.10 7.53 8.17
N GLY A 81 4.94 8.44 7.21
CA GLY A 81 3.96 9.52 7.28
C GLY A 81 2.53 9.01 7.31
N ALA A 82 2.21 8.02 6.47
CA ALA A 82 0.90 7.39 6.42
C ALA A 82 0.58 6.65 7.73
N ILE A 83 1.52 5.84 8.23
CA ILE A 83 1.38 5.12 9.51
C ILE A 83 1.14 6.11 10.65
N LYS A 84 1.98 7.17 10.75
CA LYS A 84 1.87 8.16 11.83
C LYS A 84 0.52 8.88 11.85
N TYR A 85 -0.05 9.17 10.68
CA TYR A 85 -1.41 9.75 10.59
C TYR A 85 -2.47 8.78 11.12
N LEU A 86 -2.38 7.50 10.72
CA LEU A 86 -3.32 6.47 11.16
C LEU A 86 -3.08 6.00 12.60
N SER A 87 -1.98 6.35 13.24
CA SER A 87 -1.74 6.12 14.68
C SER A 87 -2.54 7.03 15.60
N GLN A 88 -3.22 8.04 15.07
CA GLN A 88 -4.17 8.84 15.85
C GLN A 88 -5.31 7.95 16.35
N GLU A 89 -5.73 8.11 17.60
CA GLU A 89 -6.74 7.26 18.26
C GLU A 89 -8.00 7.05 17.39
N LYS A 90 -8.51 8.13 16.80
CA LYS A 90 -9.67 8.12 15.90
C LYS A 90 -9.51 7.20 14.68
N TYR A 91 -8.28 6.98 14.19
CA TYR A 91 -8.00 6.25 12.95
C TYR A 91 -7.20 4.96 13.16
N ALA A 92 -6.84 4.63 14.40
CA ALA A 92 -6.01 3.46 14.73
C ALA A 92 -6.58 2.16 14.15
N HIS A 93 -7.90 2.00 14.19
CA HIS A 93 -8.62 0.85 13.63
C HIS A 93 -8.42 0.68 12.11
N LEU A 94 -8.07 1.74 11.36
CA LEU A 94 -7.84 1.69 9.91
C LEU A 94 -6.45 1.17 9.55
N GLN A 95 -5.50 1.09 10.50
CA GLN A 95 -4.18 0.53 10.21
C GLN A 95 -4.26 -0.93 9.74
N ARG A 96 -5.23 -1.70 10.25
CA ARG A 96 -5.46 -3.08 9.81
C ARG A 96 -5.91 -3.19 8.34
N ARG A 97 -6.31 -2.08 7.72
CA ARG A 97 -6.74 -1.99 6.32
C ARG A 97 -5.60 -1.57 5.40
N ILE A 98 -4.40 -1.30 5.92
CA ILE A 98 -3.22 -1.00 5.12
C ILE A 98 -2.27 -2.19 5.08
N GLY A 99 -1.76 -2.49 3.88
CA GLY A 99 -0.56 -3.27 3.66
C GLY A 99 0.55 -2.48 2.97
N PHE A 100 1.73 -3.08 2.88
CA PHE A 100 2.94 -2.45 2.37
C PHE A 100 3.61 -3.33 1.32
N ASP A 101 4.08 -2.72 0.23
CA ASP A 101 4.90 -3.35 -0.80
C ASP A 101 6.08 -2.43 -1.16
N VAL A 102 7.16 -3.04 -1.64
CA VAL A 102 8.29 -2.32 -2.22
C VAL A 102 8.56 -2.89 -3.61
N GLY A 103 8.33 -2.04 -4.61
CA GLY A 103 8.46 -2.37 -6.01
C GLY A 103 9.87 -2.27 -6.56
N MET A 104 9.95 -2.02 -7.88
CA MET A 104 11.19 -1.85 -8.67
C MET A 104 12.24 -2.96 -8.46
N ASN A 105 11.80 -4.15 -8.07
CA ASN A 105 12.65 -5.29 -7.71
C ASN A 105 13.77 -4.93 -6.72
N ALA A 106 13.50 -4.03 -5.75
CA ALA A 106 14.46 -3.71 -4.70
C ALA A 106 15.01 -4.99 -4.05
N PRO A 107 16.30 -5.03 -3.66
CA PRO A 107 16.88 -6.23 -3.09
C PRO A 107 16.10 -6.69 -1.85
N LEU A 108 15.73 -7.96 -1.83
CA LEU A 108 14.93 -8.60 -0.77
C LEU A 108 15.46 -8.30 0.65
N HIS A 109 16.77 -8.37 0.85
CA HIS A 109 17.41 -8.03 2.13
C HIS A 109 17.27 -6.56 2.54
N ASP A 110 17.15 -5.61 1.60
CA ASP A 110 16.95 -4.19 1.90
C ASP A 110 15.51 -3.93 2.34
N ILE A 111 14.56 -4.60 1.69
CA ILE A 111 13.13 -4.58 2.04
C ILE A 111 12.95 -5.09 3.48
N ARG A 112 13.59 -6.21 3.82
CA ARG A 112 13.62 -6.74 5.19
C ARG A 112 14.11 -5.70 6.21
N ARG A 113 15.30 -5.11 5.97
CA ARG A 113 15.89 -4.12 6.89
C ARG A 113 15.00 -2.88 7.04
N MET A 114 14.35 -2.47 5.96
CA MET A 114 13.39 -1.37 5.98
C MET A 114 12.19 -1.69 6.88
N TYR A 115 11.57 -2.86 6.71
CA TYR A 115 10.45 -3.28 7.55
C TYR A 115 10.84 -3.42 9.02
N GLU A 116 11.98 -4.04 9.33
CA GLU A 116 12.50 -4.17 10.70
C GLU A 116 12.70 -2.79 11.34
N LYS A 117 13.36 -1.86 10.63
CA LYS A 117 13.58 -0.47 11.09
C LYS A 117 12.27 0.28 11.35
N MET A 118 11.22 -0.02 10.60
CA MET A 118 9.91 0.61 10.72
C MET A 118 8.98 -0.11 11.73
N GLY A 119 9.36 -1.27 12.24
CA GLY A 119 8.48 -2.12 13.06
C GLY A 119 7.32 -2.74 12.28
N ILE A 120 7.43 -2.88 10.95
CA ILE A 120 6.40 -3.49 10.10
C ILE A 120 6.56 -5.01 10.15
N THR A 121 5.67 -5.67 10.89
CA THR A 121 5.70 -7.11 11.12
C THR A 121 4.59 -7.87 10.40
N HIS A 122 3.58 -7.16 9.87
CA HIS A 122 2.40 -7.74 9.24
C HIS A 122 2.00 -6.96 7.98
N HIS A 123 1.09 -7.56 7.19
CA HIS A 123 0.53 -6.97 5.97
C HIS A 123 1.58 -6.56 4.94
N ARG A 124 2.57 -7.42 4.75
CA ARG A 124 3.65 -7.23 3.79
C ARG A 124 3.29 -7.99 2.52
N TRP A 125 3.44 -7.34 1.38
CA TRP A 125 3.30 -7.95 0.07
C TRP A 125 4.64 -7.83 -0.64
N GLN A 126 4.92 -8.78 -1.52
CA GLN A 126 6.12 -8.73 -2.36
C GLN A 126 5.76 -8.93 -3.81
N GLY A 127 5.81 -7.86 -4.58
CA GLY A 127 5.87 -7.93 -6.04
C GLY A 127 7.21 -8.49 -6.53
N ASP A 128 7.17 -9.24 -7.62
CA ASP A 128 8.34 -9.61 -8.42
C ASP A 128 7.95 -9.56 -9.90
N GLY A 129 8.72 -8.84 -10.70
CA GLY A 129 8.45 -8.70 -12.12
C GLY A 129 8.97 -7.41 -12.72
N LEU A 130 8.93 -7.34 -14.04
CA LEU A 130 9.22 -6.14 -14.82
C LEU A 130 8.10 -5.96 -15.87
N MET A 131 8.18 -4.92 -16.68
CA MET A 131 7.28 -4.76 -17.82
C MET A 131 7.28 -6.02 -18.69
N ASN A 132 6.09 -6.44 -19.11
CA ASN A 132 5.86 -7.67 -19.89
C ASN A 132 6.69 -7.76 -21.18
N CYS A 133 7.06 -6.62 -21.77
CA CYS A 133 7.92 -6.54 -22.95
C CYS A 133 9.34 -7.11 -22.74
N PHE A 134 9.78 -7.30 -21.49
CA PHE A 134 11.09 -7.86 -21.16
C PHE A 134 11.03 -9.29 -20.62
N ARG A 135 9.91 -10.00 -20.77
CA ARG A 135 9.66 -11.32 -20.16
C ARG A 135 10.78 -12.34 -20.37
N LEU A 136 11.45 -12.35 -21.53
CA LEU A 136 12.53 -13.28 -21.85
C LEU A 136 13.86 -12.97 -21.13
N LEU A 137 14.00 -11.77 -20.55
CA LEU A 137 15.22 -11.29 -19.89
C LEU A 137 15.12 -11.33 -18.36
N ILE A 138 14.01 -11.81 -17.79
CA ILE A 138 13.78 -11.74 -16.34
C ILE A 138 14.10 -13.10 -15.70
N PRO A 139 15.21 -13.23 -14.95
CA PRO A 139 15.51 -14.44 -14.20
C PRO A 139 14.51 -14.63 -13.04
N HIS A 140 13.89 -15.81 -12.98
CA HIS A 140 12.90 -16.17 -11.95
C HIS A 140 13.50 -16.44 -10.55
N ASN A 141 14.81 -16.23 -10.39
CA ASN A 141 15.53 -16.51 -9.14
C ASN A 141 15.08 -15.60 -7.99
N ARG A 142 14.77 -14.33 -8.27
CA ARG A 142 14.27 -13.40 -7.24
C ARG A 142 12.87 -13.81 -6.78
N LEU A 143 11.97 -14.18 -7.71
CA LEU A 143 10.66 -14.75 -7.39
C LEU A 143 10.76 -16.00 -6.51
N LYS A 144 11.63 -16.97 -6.86
CA LYS A 144 11.84 -18.18 -6.05
C LYS A 144 12.32 -17.83 -4.63
N LYS A 145 13.22 -16.86 -4.49
CA LYS A 145 13.67 -16.38 -3.17
C LYS A 145 12.52 -15.72 -2.40
N ALA A 146 11.72 -14.87 -3.04
CA ALA A 146 10.56 -14.23 -2.41
C ALA A 146 9.54 -15.26 -1.90
N ILE A 147 9.25 -16.31 -2.69
CA ILE A 147 8.38 -17.41 -2.27
C ILE A 147 8.97 -18.15 -1.06
N LYS A 148 10.26 -18.49 -1.09
CA LYS A 148 10.92 -19.15 0.05
C LYS A 148 10.90 -18.28 1.32
N GLU A 149 11.06 -16.97 1.17
CA GLU A 149 10.98 -16.02 2.28
C GLU A 149 9.57 -15.85 2.84
N ARG A 150 8.53 -16.00 2.01
CA ARG A 150 7.12 -16.03 2.43
C ARG A 150 6.79 -17.31 3.21
N ASP A 151 7.23 -18.45 2.71
CA ASP A 151 6.82 -19.76 3.24
C ASP A 151 7.62 -20.19 4.48
N ARG A 152 8.74 -19.52 4.79
CA ARG A 152 9.56 -19.88 5.96
C ARG A 152 8.96 -19.35 7.27
N PRO A 153 9.12 -20.07 8.40
CA PRO A 153 8.86 -19.52 9.73
C PRO A 153 9.69 -18.25 9.99
N GLY A 154 9.06 -17.19 10.49
CA GLY A 154 9.73 -15.89 10.66
C GLY A 154 10.08 -15.19 9.33
N GLY A 155 9.42 -15.58 8.24
CA GLY A 155 9.44 -14.87 6.97
C GLY A 155 9.08 -13.39 7.14
N TYR A 156 9.67 -12.53 6.30
CA TYR A 156 9.33 -11.11 6.26
C TYR A 156 8.41 -10.74 5.08
N ILE A 157 7.98 -11.73 4.31
CA ILE A 157 6.98 -11.61 3.24
C ILE A 157 5.73 -12.32 3.70
#